data_AF-A0A7W0DF41-F1
#
_entry.id   AF-A0A7W0DF41-F1
#
_cell.length_a   1.000
_cell.length_b   1.000
_cell.length_c   1.000
_cell.angle_alpha   90.00
_cell.angle_beta   90.00
_cell.angle_gamma   90.00
#
_symmetry.space_group_name_H-M   'P 1'
#
loop_
_entity.id
_entity.type
_entity.pdbx_description
1 polymer ?
#
loop_
_entity_poly.entity_id
_entity_poly.type
_entity_poly.pdbx_seq_one_letter_code
_entity_poly.pdbx_strand_id
1 'polypeptide(L)'
;MNEDPRKAIWLKRKQLGRNKYLVNFGLLPWGVGLTALFSIIELLNTHEISLVWVPIRLVLFFFIGFFVANGRWMAMENRYEPRSRRP
;
A
#
# COMPACT_ATOMS: atom_id res chain seq x y z
N MET A 1 5.16 33.15 -3.05
CA MET A 1 4.25 32.26 -2.32
C MET A 1 4.19 30.96 -3.09
N ASN A 2 5.18 30.08 -2.91
CA ASN A 2 5.29 28.83 -3.67
C ASN A 2 4.45 27.76 -2.96
N GLU A 3 3.17 27.70 -3.28
CA GLU A 3 2.29 26.63 -2.84
C GLU A 3 2.69 25.35 -3.58
N ASP A 4 3.52 24.52 -2.94
CA ASP A 4 3.91 23.22 -3.49
C ASP A 4 2.64 22.40 -3.83
N PRO A 5 2.36 22.10 -5.11
CA PRO A 5 1.16 21.35 -5.51
C PRO A 5 1.10 19.97 -4.84
N ARG A 6 2.25 19.43 -4.42
CA ARG A 6 2.37 18.17 -3.69
C ARG A 6 1.80 18.25 -2.26
N LYS A 7 1.88 19.42 -1.60
CA LYS A 7 1.29 19.64 -0.26
C LYS A 7 -0.24 19.67 -0.32
N ALA A 8 -0.81 20.31 -1.34
CA ALA A 8 -2.26 20.34 -1.54
C ALA A 8 -2.83 18.94 -1.84
N ILE A 9 -2.12 18.14 -2.65
CA ILE A 9 -2.47 16.73 -2.91
C ILE A 9 -2.38 15.89 -1.62
N TRP A 10 -1.36 16.13 -0.79
CA TRP A 10 -1.21 15.45 0.50
C TRP A 10 -2.34 15.80 1.47
N LEU A 11 -2.72 17.08 1.60
CA LEU A 11 -3.84 17.52 2.43
C LEU A 11 -5.18 16.90 2.00
N LYS A 12 -5.46 16.84 0.68
CA LYS A 12 -6.62 16.12 0.14
C LYS A 12 -6.59 14.62 0.48
N ARG A 13 -5.41 13.99 0.39
CA ARG A 13 -5.23 12.56 0.76
C ARG A 13 -5.35 12.34 2.27
N LYS A 14 -4.97 13.32 3.09
CA LYS A 14 -5.11 13.28 4.56
C LYS A 14 -6.58 13.34 4.97
N GLN A 15 -7.39 14.17 4.29
CA GLN A 15 -8.84 14.28 4.53
C GLN A 15 -9.63 13.01 4.22
N LEU A 16 -9.15 12.15 3.30
CA LEU A 16 -9.76 10.85 3.01
C LEU A 16 -9.69 9.86 4.19
N GLY A 17 -8.82 10.12 5.17
CA GLY A 17 -8.63 9.29 6.34
C GLY A 17 -7.58 8.19 6.12
N ARG A 18 -6.68 8.04 7.10
CA ARG A 18 -5.55 7.10 7.08
C ARG A 18 -5.96 5.68 6.66
N ASN A 19 -7.07 5.17 7.18
CA ASN A 19 -7.56 3.83 6.84
C ASN A 19 -7.95 3.68 5.37
N LYS A 20 -8.70 4.63 4.79
CA LYS A 20 -9.09 4.55 3.37
C LYS A 20 -7.90 4.63 2.44
N TYR A 21 -6.90 5.46 2.77
CA TYR A 21 -5.68 5.54 1.98
C TYR A 21 -4.85 4.25 2.07
N LEU A 22 -4.69 3.69 3.27
CA LEU A 22 -4.01 2.40 3.46
C LEU A 22 -4.71 1.25 2.71
N VAL A 23 -6.04 1.22 2.74
CA VAL A 23 -6.82 0.19 2.04
C VAL A 23 -6.69 0.34 0.52
N ASN A 24 -6.91 1.54 -0.04
CA ASN A 24 -6.87 1.75 -1.49
C ASN A 24 -5.46 1.71 -2.09
N PHE A 25 -4.44 2.22 -1.40
CA PHE A 25 -3.08 2.33 -1.95
C PHE A 25 -2.12 1.27 -1.42
N GLY A 26 -2.46 0.59 -0.34
CA GLY A 26 -1.70 -0.54 0.20
C GLY A 26 -2.39 -1.85 -0.07
N LEU A 27 -3.52 -2.03 0.57
CA LEU A 27 -4.12 -3.35 0.73
C LEU A 27 -4.63 -3.94 -0.59
N LEU A 28 -5.39 -3.16 -1.35
CA LEU A 28 -5.98 -3.59 -2.63
C LEU A 28 -4.92 -3.88 -3.71
N PRO A 29 -4.03 -2.93 -4.07
CA PRO A 29 -3.09 -3.16 -5.15
C PRO A 29 -1.99 -4.16 -4.77
N TRP A 30 -1.55 -4.20 -3.51
CA TRP A 30 -0.51 -5.15 -3.10
C TRP A 30 -1.08 -6.53 -2.78
N GLY A 31 -2.17 -6.63 -2.01
CA GLY A 31 -2.78 -7.93 -1.71
C GLY A 31 -3.39 -8.57 -2.95
N VAL A 32 -4.38 -7.92 -3.56
CA VAL A 32 -5.11 -8.49 -4.72
C VAL A 32 -4.25 -8.46 -5.97
N GLY A 33 -3.52 -7.37 -6.21
CA GLY A 33 -2.69 -7.23 -7.41
C GLY A 33 -1.51 -8.19 -7.47
N LEU A 34 -0.71 -8.35 -6.40
CA LEU A 34 0.38 -9.33 -6.41
C LEU A 34 -0.13 -10.76 -6.40
N THR A 35 -1.20 -11.06 -5.68
CA THR A 35 -1.77 -12.41 -5.70
C THR A 35 -2.25 -12.77 -7.09
N ALA A 36 -2.97 -11.88 -7.78
CA ALA A 36 -3.39 -12.09 -9.16
C ALA A 36 -2.19 -12.21 -10.11
N LEU A 37 -1.20 -11.33 -9.98
CA LEU A 37 0.01 -11.35 -10.81
C LEU A 37 0.78 -12.66 -10.65
N PHE A 38 1.04 -13.08 -9.41
CA PHE A 38 1.74 -14.34 -9.12
C PHE A 38 0.91 -15.56 -9.54
N SER A 39 -0.41 -15.51 -9.39
CA SER A 39 -1.28 -16.61 -9.84
C SER A 39 -1.26 -16.74 -11.36
N ILE A 40 -1.22 -15.63 -12.11
CA ILE A 40 -1.08 -15.65 -13.57
C ILE A 40 0.30 -16.18 -13.97
N ILE A 41 1.37 -15.72 -13.32
CA ILE A 41 2.74 -16.21 -13.58
C ILE A 41 2.86 -17.71 -13.30
N GLU A 42 2.25 -18.19 -12.21
CA GLU A 42 2.20 -19.60 -11.84
C GLU A 42 1.42 -20.41 -12.86
N LEU A 43 0.25 -19.91 -13.30
CA LEU A 43 -0.52 -20.55 -14.36
C LEU A 43 0.26 -20.67 -15.68
N LEU A 44 1.03 -19.65 -16.05
CA LEU A 44 1.83 -19.65 -17.27
C LEU A 44 3.05 -20.59 -17.20
N ASN A 45 3.69 -20.69 -16.03
CA ASN A 45 4.90 -21.51 -15.87
C ASN A 45 4.59 -22.98 -15.60
N THR A 46 3.65 -23.23 -14.67
CA THR A 46 3.43 -24.56 -14.09
C THR A 46 2.20 -25.24 -14.68
N HIS A 47 1.31 -24.50 -15.36
CA HIS A 47 -0.02 -24.94 -15.83
C HIS A 47 -0.93 -25.55 -14.75
N GLU A 48 -0.50 -25.55 -13.49
CA GLU A 48 -1.26 -25.99 -12.33
C GLU A 48 -1.34 -24.84 -11.33
N ILE A 49 -2.56 -24.53 -10.89
CA ILE A 49 -2.78 -23.59 -9.79
C ILE A 49 -3.01 -24.42 -8.54
N SER A 50 -2.03 -24.41 -7.64
CA SER A 50 -2.24 -24.97 -6.31
C SER A 50 -3.12 -24.03 -5.50
N LEU A 51 -4.42 -24.33 -5.44
CA LEU A 51 -5.42 -23.57 -4.69
C LEU A 51 -5.08 -23.41 -3.20
N VAL A 52 -4.23 -24.29 -2.65
CA VAL A 52 -3.73 -24.21 -1.26
C VAL A 52 -2.76 -23.04 -1.07
N TRP A 53 -1.95 -22.73 -2.08
CA TRP A 53 -0.96 -21.65 -2.01
C TRP A 53 -1.56 -20.26 -2.23
N VAL A 54 -2.70 -20.16 -2.92
CA VAL A 54 -3.40 -18.89 -3.19
C VAL A 54 -3.75 -18.12 -1.91
N PRO A 55 -4.44 -18.70 -0.90
CA PRO A 55 -4.76 -17.97 0.33
C PRO A 55 -3.52 -17.63 1.15
N ILE A 56 -2.49 -18.49 1.16
CA ILE A 56 -1.22 -18.23 1.86
C ILE A 56 -0.54 -16.99 1.27
N ARG A 57 -0.43 -16.91 -0.07
CA ARG A 57 0.12 -15.75 -0.78
C ARG A 57 -0.70 -14.51 -0.54
N LEU A 58 -2.03 -14.63 -0.55
CA LEU A 58 -2.93 -13.51 -0.31
C LEU A 58 -2.70 -12.91 1.08
N VAL A 59 -2.61 -13.74 2.13
CA VAL A 59 -2.29 -13.27 3.48
C VAL A 59 -0.90 -12.62 3.53
N LEU A 60 0.12 -13.26 2.96
CA LEU A 60 1.49 -12.73 2.92
C LEU A 60 1.57 -11.36 2.22
N PHE A 61 1.01 -11.25 1.02
CA PHE A 61 1.00 -10.00 0.25
C PHE A 61 0.13 -8.92 0.89
N PHE A 62 -0.92 -9.31 1.60
CA PHE A 62 -1.72 -8.39 2.40
C PHE A 62 -0.90 -7.79 3.55
N PHE A 63 -0.11 -8.60 4.28
CA PHE A 63 0.82 -8.09 5.29
C PHE A 63 1.88 -7.18 4.68
N ILE A 64 2.52 -7.59 3.57
CA ILE A 64 3.52 -6.77 2.88
C ILE A 64 2.91 -5.43 2.45
N GLY A 65 1.74 -5.46 1.81
CA GLY A 65 1.00 -4.27 1.38
C GLY A 65 0.64 -3.34 2.53
N PHE A 66 0.21 -3.91 3.65
CA PHE A 66 -0.07 -3.17 4.87
C PHE A 66 1.18 -2.45 5.38
N PHE A 67 2.31 -3.14 5.52
CA PHE A 67 3.57 -2.55 5.99
C PHE A 67 4.12 -1.49 5.04
N VAL A 68 4.10 -1.74 3.72
CA VAL A 68 4.58 -0.80 2.71
C VAL A 68 3.74 0.48 2.73
N ALA A 69 2.40 0.36 2.79
CA ALA A 69 1.53 1.52 2.83
C ALA A 69 1.64 2.30 4.14
N ASN A 70 1.80 1.59 5.26
CA ASN A 70 2.01 2.21 6.56
C ASN A 70 3.36 2.95 6.62
N GLY A 71 4.43 2.34 6.09
CA GLY A 71 5.74 2.98 5.95
C GLY A 71 5.71 4.20 5.02
N ARG A 72 5.03 4.11 3.86
CA ARG A 72 4.84 5.24 2.95
C ARG A 72 4.05 6.37 3.58
N TRP A 73 3.01 6.06 4.36
CA TRP A 73 2.25 7.05 5.11
C TRP A 73 3.15 7.74 6.13
N MET A 74 3.87 6.99 6.95
CA MET A 74 4.80 7.56 7.93
C MET A 74 5.90 8.40 7.28
N ALA A 75 6.45 7.98 6.13
CA ALA A 75 7.44 8.75 5.41
C ALA A 75 6.87 10.07 4.85
N MET A 76 5.63 10.07 4.34
CA MET A 76 4.95 11.30 3.91
C MET A 76 4.59 12.20 5.09
N GLU A 77 4.12 11.63 6.20
CA GLU A 77 3.83 12.35 7.43
C GLU A 77 5.09 13.03 7.95
N ASN A 78 6.21 12.31 8.06
CA ASN A 78 7.49 12.85 8.52
C ASN A 78 8.09 13.91 7.57
N ARG A 79 7.76 13.86 6.27
CA ARG A 79 8.26 14.80 5.26
C ARG A 79 7.48 16.13 5.23
N TYR A 80 6.17 16.09 5.48
CA TYR A 80 5.30 17.26 5.37
C TYR A 80 4.88 17.85 6.73
N GLU A 81 4.89 17.02 7.76
CA GLU A 81 4.76 17.38 9.16
C GLU A 81 5.95 16.74 9.89
N PRO A 82 7.18 17.27 9.74
CA PRO A 82 8.25 16.88 10.64
C PRO A 82 7.67 17.13 12.03
N ARG A 83 7.51 16.06 12.81
CA ARG A 83 7.08 16.15 14.21
C ARG A 83 7.86 17.32 14.78
N SER A 84 7.18 18.44 15.03
CA SER A 84 7.74 19.52 15.80
C SER A 84 8.29 18.81 17.02
N ARG A 85 9.63 18.76 17.14
CA ARG A 85 10.30 18.35 18.35
C ARG A 85 9.68 19.25 19.40
N ARG A 86 8.64 18.76 20.08
CA ARG A 86 8.12 19.45 21.24
C ARG A 86 9.29 19.44 22.23
N PRO A 87 9.70 20.61 22.72
CA PRO A 87 10.87 20.79 23.55
C PRO A 87 10.80 19.95 24.83
#